data_AF-A0AAD7D7B8-F1
#
_entry.id   AF-A0AAD7D7B8-F1
#
_cell.length_a   1.000
_cell.length_b   1.000
_cell.length_c   1.000
_cell.angle_alpha   90.00
_cell.angle_beta   90.00
_cell.angle_gamma   90.00
#
_symmetry.space_group_name_H-M   'P 1'
#
loop_
_entity.id
_entity.type
_entity.pdbx_description
1 polymer ?
#
loop_
_entity_poly.entity_id
_entity_poly.type
_entity_poly.pdbx_seq_one_letter_code
_entity_poly.pdbx_strand_id
1 'polypeptide(L)'
;MDISFLTKAIGGPRLLYTLQKSHGLASISTVRRDKKIPHLLPSIGIPTQEEISANISSFLNPDIKPPPQPLPGGALSGNVLMFDGLALETKCCYCPYRNTILGLCREHAHRVDTQVDSLESVENVRLALQKDAKDPGKVCFGSDATVVAIAPYARDDHYTPVPLVVSPSDKTEKGVELAKWIQVVLDTWDSHPQGRILHGEIDALASDGDSGFRLAKHLICMVQDTDPDSPLGKIVHSLLGLNCLTSIGGQRSTGDPKHIFKRKTYLCNSDFPAH
;
A
#
# COMPACT_ATOMS: atom_id res chain seq x y z
N MET A 1 26.93 -11.33 10.82
CA MET A 1 25.45 -11.36 10.92
C MET A 1 24.78 -11.09 9.58
N ASP A 2 25.22 -10.10 8.80
CA ASP A 2 24.57 -9.71 7.53
C ASP A 2 24.56 -10.82 6.47
N ILE A 3 25.65 -11.57 6.33
CA ILE A 3 25.73 -12.71 5.40
C ILE A 3 24.67 -13.77 5.75
N SER A 4 24.48 -14.06 7.04
CA SER A 4 23.47 -15.00 7.52
C SER A 4 22.04 -14.51 7.26
N PHE A 5 21.80 -13.20 7.39
CA PHE A 5 20.52 -12.59 7.05
C PHE A 5 20.24 -12.65 5.53
N LEU A 6 21.19 -12.25 4.69
CA LEU A 6 21.07 -12.30 3.24
C LEU A 6 20.87 -13.73 2.71
N THR A 7 21.64 -14.68 3.25
CA THR A 7 21.49 -16.11 2.92
C THR A 7 20.06 -16.59 3.18
N LYS A 8 19.49 -16.20 4.32
CA LYS A 8 18.10 -16.54 4.67
C LYS A 8 17.09 -15.84 3.76
N ALA A 9 17.31 -14.57 3.43
CA ALA A 9 16.39 -13.79 2.62
C ALA A 9 16.33 -14.30 1.17
N ILE A 10 17.47 -14.66 0.59
CA ILE A 10 17.58 -15.07 -0.81
C ILE A 10 17.38 -16.58 -0.97
N GLY A 11 18.04 -17.40 -0.14
CA GLY A 11 18.02 -18.86 -0.25
C GLY A 11 17.15 -19.58 0.78
N GLY A 12 16.46 -18.84 1.64
CA GLY A 12 15.51 -19.38 2.60
C GLY A 12 16.14 -20.05 3.84
N PRO A 13 15.29 -20.55 4.75
CA PRO A 13 15.75 -21.15 6.02
C PRO A 13 16.63 -22.38 5.83
N ARG A 14 16.39 -23.19 4.79
CA ARG A 14 17.15 -24.41 4.52
C ARG A 14 18.59 -24.11 4.11
N LEU A 15 18.80 -23.12 3.23
CA LEU A 15 20.15 -22.72 2.85
C LEU A 15 20.91 -22.17 4.06
N LEU A 16 20.28 -21.30 4.85
CA LEU A 16 20.90 -20.78 6.07
C LEU A 16 21.28 -21.91 7.03
N TYR A 17 20.42 -22.91 7.22
CA TYR A 17 20.74 -24.06 8.07
C TYR A 17 21.98 -24.82 7.56
N THR A 18 22.07 -25.09 6.26
CA THR A 18 23.23 -25.76 5.66
C THR A 18 24.52 -24.95 5.82
N LEU A 19 24.47 -23.62 5.59
CA LEU A 19 25.64 -22.75 5.74
C LEU A 19 26.00 -22.49 7.22
N GLN A 20 25.03 -22.54 8.13
CA GLN A 20 25.30 -22.57 9.56
C GLN A 20 26.14 -23.80 9.92
N LYS A 21 25.80 -24.98 9.38
CA LYS A 21 26.51 -26.23 9.68
C LYS A 21 27.87 -26.33 8.99
N SER A 22 28.00 -25.86 7.75
CA SER A 22 29.24 -25.98 6.97
C SER A 22 30.22 -24.82 7.21
N HIS A 23 29.74 -23.60 7.38
CA HIS A 23 30.56 -22.38 7.44
C HIS A 23 30.41 -21.61 8.76
N GLY A 24 29.72 -22.16 9.76
CA GLY A 24 29.55 -21.53 11.07
C GLY A 24 28.72 -20.25 11.05
N LEU A 25 27.87 -20.05 10.04
CA LEU A 25 26.97 -18.89 9.97
C LEU A 25 26.01 -18.84 11.18
N ALA A 26 25.53 -17.64 11.51
CA ALA A 26 24.61 -17.45 12.60
C ALA A 26 23.27 -18.16 12.38
N SER A 27 22.70 -18.70 13.44
CA SER A 27 21.41 -19.40 13.39
C SER A 27 20.25 -18.47 13.04
N ILE A 28 19.13 -19.04 12.58
CA ILE A 28 17.91 -18.28 12.28
C ILE A 28 17.40 -17.49 13.50
N SER A 29 17.52 -18.06 14.70
CA SER A 29 17.11 -17.44 15.96
C SER A 29 18.03 -16.26 16.30
N THR A 30 19.33 -16.42 16.09
CA THR A 30 20.32 -15.35 16.27
C THR A 30 20.06 -14.21 15.29
N VAL A 31 19.83 -14.52 14.01
CA VAL A 31 19.51 -13.52 12.98
C VAL A 31 18.24 -12.76 13.31
N ARG A 32 17.17 -13.44 13.76
CA ARG A 32 15.91 -12.79 14.16
C ARG A 32 16.05 -11.88 15.38
N ARG A 33 16.93 -12.24 16.33
CA ARG A 33 17.16 -11.45 17.55
C ARG A 33 17.98 -10.20 17.26
N ASP A 34 18.96 -10.33 16.37
CA ASP A 34 19.92 -9.27 16.03
C ASP A 34 19.36 -8.28 14.99
N LYS A 35 18.66 -8.78 13.96
CA LYS A 35 18.13 -7.94 12.88
C LYS A 35 16.70 -7.52 13.17
N LYS A 36 16.51 -6.22 13.37
CA LYS A 36 15.19 -5.57 13.39
C LYS A 36 14.65 -5.53 11.96
N ILE A 37 13.70 -6.40 11.66
CA ILE A 37 13.01 -6.41 10.36
C ILE A 37 11.75 -5.57 10.53
N PRO A 38 11.51 -4.54 9.70
CA PRO A 38 10.26 -3.80 9.76
C PRO A 38 9.08 -4.72 9.45
N HIS A 39 7.97 -4.49 10.14
CA HIS A 39 6.77 -5.31 10.02
C HIS A 39 5.61 -4.44 9.57
N LEU A 40 4.96 -4.86 8.50
CA LEU A 40 3.70 -4.26 8.09
C LEU A 40 2.58 -4.79 8.99
N LEU A 41 1.84 -3.86 9.59
CA LEU A 41 0.58 -4.10 10.24
C LEU A 41 -0.53 -4.09 9.18
N PRO A 42 -1.10 -5.25 8.79
CA PRO A 42 -2.20 -5.29 7.84
C PRO A 42 -3.47 -4.73 8.47
N SER A 43 -4.35 -4.13 7.69
CA SER A 43 -5.63 -3.63 8.21
C SER A 43 -6.61 -4.79 8.43
N ILE A 44 -7.31 -4.77 9.57
CA ILE A 44 -8.40 -5.72 9.86
C ILE A 44 -9.67 -5.30 9.11
N GLY A 45 -9.90 -3.99 9.06
CA GLY A 45 -11.04 -3.35 8.41
C GLY A 45 -10.59 -2.25 7.45
N ILE A 46 -11.37 -1.17 7.42
CA ILE A 46 -10.98 0.06 6.73
C ILE A 46 -9.69 0.58 7.39
N PRO A 47 -8.63 0.89 6.62
CA PRO A 47 -7.37 1.38 7.17
C PRO A 47 -7.56 2.60 8.06
N THR A 48 -6.99 2.57 9.26
CA THR A 48 -7.05 3.69 10.21
C THR A 48 -5.74 4.49 10.21
N GLN A 49 -5.82 5.74 10.69
CA GLN A 49 -4.65 6.60 10.84
C GLN A 49 -3.58 5.97 11.74
N GLU A 50 -4.00 5.26 12.80
CA GLU A 50 -3.10 4.59 13.74
C GLU A 50 -2.34 3.44 13.07
N GLU A 51 -3.02 2.63 12.26
CA GLU A 51 -2.38 1.54 11.50
C GLU A 51 -1.37 2.11 10.49
N ILE A 52 -1.76 3.15 9.75
CA ILE A 52 -0.90 3.82 8.77
C ILE A 52 0.32 4.44 9.46
N SER A 53 0.11 5.15 10.57
CA SER A 53 1.16 5.77 11.39
C SER A 53 2.15 4.74 11.94
N ALA A 54 1.64 3.60 12.45
CA ALA A 54 2.48 2.50 12.91
C ALA A 54 3.34 1.91 11.77
N ASN A 55 2.77 1.79 10.57
CA ASN A 55 3.49 1.31 9.40
C ASN A 55 4.55 2.30 8.91
N ILE A 56 4.23 3.59 8.87
CA ILE A 56 5.21 4.65 8.59
C ILE A 56 6.36 4.56 9.60
N SER A 57 6.04 4.47 10.90
CA SER A 57 7.04 4.35 11.96
C SER A 57 7.88 3.07 11.87
N SER A 58 7.31 1.97 11.39
CA SER A 58 8.04 0.71 11.24
C SER A 58 9.02 0.76 10.07
N PHE A 59 8.60 1.25 8.91
CA PHE A 59 9.41 1.20 7.70
C PHE A 59 10.31 2.41 7.47
N LEU A 60 9.90 3.59 7.94
CA LEU A 60 10.59 4.87 7.76
C LEU A 60 11.33 5.32 9.02
N ASN A 61 11.55 4.41 9.97
CA ASN A 61 12.46 4.67 11.07
C ASN A 61 13.87 4.96 10.51
N PRO A 62 14.55 6.04 10.91
CA PRO A 62 15.92 6.34 10.47
C PRO A 62 16.93 5.21 10.70
N ASP A 63 16.72 4.37 11.72
CA ASP A 63 17.56 3.18 11.98
C ASP A 63 17.36 2.06 10.96
N ILE A 64 16.23 2.08 10.22
CA ILE A 64 15.83 1.05 9.25
C ILE A 64 15.99 1.58 7.82
N LYS A 65 15.45 2.77 7.55
CA LYS A 65 15.56 3.47 6.27
C LYS A 65 16.04 4.91 6.53
N PRO A 66 17.34 5.20 6.33
CA PRO A 66 17.86 6.54 6.50
C PRO A 66 17.12 7.57 5.61
N PRO A 67 16.94 8.80 6.09
CA PRO A 67 16.36 9.89 5.30
C PRO A 67 17.12 10.09 3.97
N PRO A 68 16.43 10.58 2.91
CA PRO A 68 17.10 10.95 1.67
C PRO A 68 18.17 12.00 1.90
N GLN A 69 19.24 11.93 1.10
CA GLN A 69 20.07 13.11 0.91
C GLN A 69 19.26 14.15 0.14
N PRO A 70 19.27 15.43 0.58
CA PRO A 70 18.62 16.49 -0.17
C PRO A 70 19.19 16.63 -1.57
N LEU A 71 18.33 16.97 -2.52
CA LEU A 71 18.71 17.34 -3.89
C LEU A 71 19.55 18.64 -3.88
N PRO A 72 20.30 18.93 -4.96
CA PRO A 72 20.94 20.23 -5.14
C PRO A 72 19.92 21.36 -4.95
N GLY A 73 20.13 22.22 -3.94
CA GLY A 73 19.16 23.24 -3.52
C GLY A 73 18.45 22.96 -2.20
N GLY A 74 18.71 21.82 -1.55
CA GLY A 74 18.24 21.51 -0.19
C GLY A 74 16.82 20.93 -0.11
N ALA A 75 16.13 20.77 -1.24
CA ALA A 75 14.81 20.14 -1.30
C ALA A 75 14.92 18.60 -1.23
N LEU A 76 13.91 17.94 -0.65
CA LEU A 76 13.79 16.49 -0.74
C LEU A 76 13.15 16.09 -2.07
N SER A 77 13.47 14.88 -2.56
CA SER A 77 12.75 14.31 -3.71
C SER A 77 11.28 14.13 -3.35
N GLY A 78 10.40 14.51 -4.28
CA GLY A 78 9.00 14.13 -4.20
C GLY A 78 8.80 12.62 -4.35
N ASN A 79 7.64 12.16 -3.92
CA ASN A 79 7.24 10.76 -3.91
C ASN A 79 5.98 10.52 -4.73
N VAL A 80 5.78 9.27 -5.15
CA VAL A 80 4.53 8.77 -5.71
C VAL A 80 3.87 7.83 -4.70
N LEU A 81 2.60 8.09 -4.40
CA LEU A 81 1.75 7.15 -3.69
C LEU A 81 1.08 6.25 -4.71
N MET A 82 1.36 4.95 -4.63
CA MET A 82 0.87 3.94 -5.56
C MET A 82 -0.10 3.03 -4.83
N PHE A 83 -1.23 2.71 -5.45
CA PHE A 83 -2.15 1.72 -4.93
C PHE A 83 -2.68 0.79 -6.00
N ASP A 84 -2.75 -0.50 -5.68
CA ASP A 84 -3.17 -1.56 -6.58
C ASP A 84 -3.84 -2.71 -5.81
N GLY A 85 -4.56 -3.57 -6.54
CA GLY A 85 -5.21 -4.77 -6.03
C GLY A 85 -4.32 -5.99 -6.22
N LEU A 86 -4.14 -6.77 -5.15
CA LEU A 86 -3.43 -8.04 -5.16
C LEU A 86 -4.40 -9.16 -4.83
N ALA A 87 -4.54 -10.15 -5.70
CA ALA A 87 -5.34 -11.33 -5.42
C ALA A 87 -4.82 -12.08 -4.17
N LEU A 88 -5.74 -12.44 -3.28
CA LEU A 88 -5.45 -13.17 -2.06
C LEU A 88 -5.97 -14.61 -2.13
N GLU A 89 -5.37 -15.47 -1.32
CA GLU A 89 -6.01 -16.73 -0.95
C GLU A 89 -7.10 -16.44 0.09
N THR A 90 -8.34 -16.83 -0.20
CA THR A 90 -9.50 -16.57 0.66
C THR A 90 -9.46 -17.44 1.91
N LYS A 91 -8.71 -16.99 2.93
CA LYS A 91 -8.60 -17.67 4.22
C LYS A 91 -8.41 -16.69 5.37
N CYS A 92 -8.88 -17.09 6.54
CA CYS A 92 -8.53 -16.41 7.77
C CYS A 92 -7.15 -16.85 8.28
N CYS A 93 -6.42 -15.93 8.91
CA CYS A 93 -5.19 -16.25 9.62
C CYS A 93 -5.14 -15.54 10.97
N TYR A 94 -4.48 -16.17 11.94
CA TYR A 94 -4.31 -15.60 13.26
C TYR A 94 -3.09 -14.67 13.29
N CYS A 95 -3.28 -13.45 13.78
CA CYS A 95 -2.22 -12.49 14.03
C CYS A 95 -1.88 -12.46 15.53
N PRO A 96 -0.78 -13.12 15.96
CA PRO A 96 -0.42 -13.17 17.37
C PRO A 96 -0.02 -11.80 17.94
N TYR A 97 0.39 -10.85 17.09
CA TYR A 97 0.81 -9.51 17.54
C TYR A 97 -0.36 -8.67 18.08
N ARG A 98 -1.55 -8.83 17.51
CA ARG A 98 -2.78 -8.11 17.92
C ARG A 98 -3.84 -9.02 18.53
N ASN A 99 -3.51 -10.29 18.77
CA ASN A 99 -4.46 -11.32 19.19
C ASN A 99 -5.76 -11.36 18.36
N THR A 100 -5.65 -11.24 17.02
CA THR A 100 -6.82 -11.02 16.16
C THR A 100 -6.85 -11.92 14.92
N ILE A 101 -8.04 -12.13 14.37
CA ILE A 101 -8.28 -12.82 13.10
C ILE A 101 -8.14 -11.83 11.94
N LEU A 102 -7.28 -12.15 10.98
CA LEU A 102 -7.12 -11.44 9.71
C LEU A 102 -7.75 -12.23 8.56
N GLY A 103 -7.87 -11.58 7.40
CA GLY A 103 -8.33 -12.21 6.15
C GLY A 103 -9.81 -12.02 5.85
N LEU A 104 -10.55 -11.33 6.73
CA LEU A 104 -11.88 -10.82 6.42
C LEU A 104 -11.78 -9.58 5.52
N CYS A 105 -12.75 -9.37 4.66
CA CYS A 105 -12.85 -8.17 3.83
C CYS A 105 -13.18 -6.94 4.69
N ARG A 106 -12.58 -5.79 4.36
CA ARG A 106 -12.74 -4.55 5.13
C ARG A 106 -14.17 -4.05 5.20
N GLU A 107 -14.95 -4.33 4.17
CA GLU A 107 -16.34 -3.91 4.00
C GLU A 107 -17.24 -4.55 5.05
N HIS A 108 -16.87 -5.73 5.55
CA HIS A 108 -17.73 -6.52 6.43
C HIS A 108 -17.07 -6.91 7.76
N ALA A 109 -15.75 -6.77 7.91
CA ALA A 109 -15.03 -7.18 9.11
C ALA A 109 -15.58 -6.55 10.41
N HIS A 110 -16.12 -5.33 10.34
CA HIS A 110 -16.70 -4.63 11.48
C HIS A 110 -17.98 -5.27 12.06
N ARG A 111 -18.59 -6.23 11.36
CA ARG A 111 -19.83 -6.90 11.79
C ARG A 111 -19.61 -8.02 12.80
N VAL A 112 -18.35 -8.39 13.06
CA VAL A 112 -17.98 -9.44 14.00
C VAL A 112 -16.76 -9.00 14.80
N ASP A 113 -16.68 -9.45 16.05
CA ASP A 113 -15.45 -9.29 16.82
C ASP A 113 -14.37 -10.24 16.28
N THR A 114 -13.19 -9.70 16.06
CA THR A 114 -12.04 -10.43 15.51
C THR A 114 -11.01 -10.76 16.58
N GLN A 115 -11.19 -10.30 17.82
CA GLN A 115 -10.31 -10.67 18.94
C GLN A 115 -10.41 -12.17 19.25
N VAL A 116 -9.26 -12.78 19.55
CA VAL A 116 -9.16 -14.21 19.85
C VAL A 116 -8.97 -14.40 21.34
N ASP A 117 -10.03 -14.08 22.10
CA ASP A 117 -10.00 -14.18 23.56
C ASP A 117 -10.51 -15.54 24.05
N SER A 118 -11.30 -16.23 23.22
CA SER A 118 -11.89 -17.54 23.54
C SER A 118 -12.16 -18.36 22.28
N LEU A 119 -12.40 -19.67 22.43
CA LEU A 119 -12.85 -20.49 21.31
C LEU A 119 -14.18 -20.00 20.72
N GLU A 120 -15.06 -19.45 21.57
CA GLU A 120 -16.36 -18.90 21.16
C GLU A 120 -16.20 -17.68 20.25
N SER A 121 -15.22 -16.80 20.50
CA SER A 121 -14.93 -15.66 19.62
C SER A 121 -14.56 -16.10 18.20
N VAL A 122 -13.75 -17.15 18.08
CA VAL A 122 -13.37 -17.75 16.78
C VAL A 122 -14.57 -18.40 16.10
N GLU A 123 -15.40 -19.08 16.89
CA GLU A 123 -16.62 -19.74 16.40
C GLU A 123 -17.64 -18.71 15.89
N ASN A 124 -17.75 -17.55 16.54
CA ASN A 124 -18.61 -16.46 16.09
C ASN A 124 -18.20 -15.94 14.71
N VAL A 125 -16.89 -15.81 14.44
CA VAL A 125 -16.39 -15.48 13.09
C VAL A 125 -16.74 -16.57 12.09
N ARG A 126 -16.57 -17.85 12.45
CA ARG A 126 -16.94 -18.99 11.60
C ARG A 126 -18.43 -18.98 11.25
N LEU A 127 -19.30 -18.74 12.24
CA LEU A 127 -20.74 -18.65 12.05
C LEU A 127 -21.11 -17.44 11.17
N ALA A 128 -20.50 -16.28 11.41
CA ALA A 128 -20.72 -15.08 10.60
C ALA A 128 -20.31 -15.29 9.13
N LEU A 129 -19.25 -16.06 8.87
CA LEU A 129 -18.82 -16.46 7.52
C LEU A 129 -19.79 -17.44 6.85
N GLN A 130 -20.60 -18.18 7.60
CA GLN A 130 -21.55 -19.17 7.06
C GLN A 130 -22.97 -18.65 6.83
N LYS A 131 -23.28 -17.47 7.36
CA LYS A 131 -24.58 -16.82 7.14
C LYS A 131 -24.89 -16.63 5.66
N ASP A 132 -26.17 -16.46 5.34
CA ASP A 132 -26.59 -16.13 3.98
C ASP A 132 -26.11 -14.74 3.56
N ALA A 133 -25.91 -14.54 2.26
CA ALA A 133 -25.45 -13.26 1.70
C ALA A 133 -26.38 -12.07 2.00
N LYS A 134 -27.65 -12.34 2.35
CA LYS A 134 -28.65 -11.33 2.71
C LYS A 134 -28.68 -11.02 4.21
N ASP A 135 -27.96 -11.77 5.04
CA ASP A 135 -27.94 -11.56 6.49
C ASP A 135 -27.11 -10.31 6.81
N PRO A 136 -27.63 -9.36 7.62
CA PRO A 136 -26.90 -8.14 7.98
C PRO A 136 -25.62 -8.41 8.78
N GLY A 137 -25.51 -9.55 9.46
CA GLY A 137 -24.33 -9.99 10.18
C GLY A 137 -23.40 -10.91 9.37
N LYS A 138 -23.61 -11.05 8.05
CA LYS A 138 -22.71 -11.78 7.16
C LYS A 138 -21.37 -11.06 7.07
N VAL A 139 -20.29 -11.84 7.16
CA VAL A 139 -18.94 -11.41 6.78
C VAL A 139 -18.39 -12.26 5.64
N CYS A 140 -17.45 -11.71 4.89
CA CYS A 140 -16.82 -12.37 3.75
C CYS A 140 -15.30 -12.39 3.91
N PHE A 141 -14.65 -13.38 3.29
CA PHE A 141 -13.20 -13.35 3.12
C PHE A 141 -12.80 -12.22 2.16
N GLY A 142 -11.62 -11.64 2.38
CA GLY A 142 -11.00 -10.81 1.36
C GLY A 142 -10.54 -11.70 0.19
N SER A 143 -11.03 -11.40 -1.00
CA SER A 143 -10.60 -12.07 -2.24
C SER A 143 -9.40 -11.38 -2.87
N ASP A 144 -9.31 -10.06 -2.70
CA ASP A 144 -8.15 -9.24 -3.06
C ASP A 144 -7.73 -8.39 -1.85
N ALA A 145 -6.52 -7.84 -1.87
CA ALA A 145 -6.09 -6.78 -0.98
C ALA A 145 -5.68 -5.55 -1.77
N THR A 146 -6.13 -4.39 -1.32
CA THR A 146 -5.58 -3.13 -1.77
C THR A 146 -4.28 -2.89 -1.02
N VAL A 147 -3.20 -2.76 -1.77
CA VAL A 147 -1.88 -2.43 -1.25
C VAL A 147 -1.59 -0.98 -1.59
N VAL A 148 -1.21 -0.18 -0.60
CA VAL A 148 -0.71 1.19 -0.80
C VAL A 148 0.76 1.23 -0.46
N ALA A 149 1.56 1.76 -1.37
CA ALA A 149 2.99 1.92 -1.18
C ALA A 149 3.44 3.31 -1.63
N ILE A 150 4.52 3.81 -1.04
CA ILE A 150 5.15 5.06 -1.44
C ILE A 150 6.53 4.76 -2.03
N ALA A 151 6.84 5.40 -3.15
CA ALA A 151 8.17 5.34 -3.76
C ALA A 151 8.69 6.74 -4.08
N PRO A 152 10.01 6.98 -3.91
CA PRO A 152 10.62 8.24 -4.31
C PRO A 152 10.72 8.34 -5.84
N TYR A 153 10.59 9.53 -6.41
CA TYR A 153 10.79 9.74 -7.85
C TYR A 153 12.26 9.75 -8.25
N ALA A 154 13.11 10.42 -7.47
CA ALA A 154 14.50 10.66 -7.82
C ALA A 154 15.40 10.28 -6.64
N ARG A 155 15.67 8.98 -6.53
CA ARG A 155 16.68 8.44 -5.61
C ARG A 155 17.46 7.31 -6.26
N ASP A 156 18.78 7.44 -6.24
CA ASP A 156 19.69 6.37 -6.66
C ASP A 156 19.92 5.36 -5.53
N ASP A 157 19.62 5.76 -4.29
CA ASP A 157 19.74 4.96 -3.08
C ASP A 157 18.35 4.62 -2.52
N HIS A 158 18.15 3.38 -2.06
CA HIS A 158 16.90 2.96 -1.40
C HIS A 158 15.61 3.28 -2.19
N TYR A 159 15.65 3.14 -3.53
CA TYR A 159 14.52 3.24 -4.47
C TYR A 159 13.43 2.15 -4.28
N THR A 160 13.42 1.48 -3.13
CA THR A 160 12.44 0.44 -2.82
C THR A 160 11.11 1.08 -2.40
N PRO A 161 9.98 0.71 -3.03
CA PRO A 161 8.66 1.09 -2.55
C PRO A 161 8.45 0.64 -1.10
N VAL A 162 7.85 1.51 -0.30
CA VAL A 162 7.57 1.26 1.11
C VAL A 162 6.09 1.00 1.27
N PRO A 163 5.67 -0.22 1.67
CA PRO A 163 4.26 -0.52 1.86
C PRO A 163 3.76 0.20 3.13
N LEU A 164 2.62 0.88 3.01
CA LEU A 164 1.96 1.57 4.12
C LEU A 164 0.66 0.91 4.52
N VAL A 165 -0.04 0.29 3.58
CA VAL A 165 -1.34 -0.34 3.81
C VAL A 165 -1.42 -1.64 3.04
N VAL A 166 -1.95 -2.67 3.69
CA VAL A 166 -2.49 -3.86 3.04
C VAL A 166 -3.85 -4.10 3.69
N SER A 167 -4.92 -3.94 2.93
CA SER A 167 -6.29 -4.13 3.43
C SER A 167 -7.04 -5.09 2.52
N PRO A 168 -7.58 -6.21 3.04
CA PRO A 168 -8.38 -7.14 2.26
C PRO A 168 -9.73 -6.54 1.86
N SER A 169 -10.27 -6.93 0.72
CA SER A 169 -11.54 -6.48 0.13
C SER A 169 -12.24 -7.64 -0.58
N ASP A 170 -13.57 -7.60 -0.61
CA ASP A 170 -14.39 -8.48 -1.43
C ASP A 170 -14.82 -7.83 -2.76
N LYS A 171 -14.27 -6.65 -3.08
CA LYS A 171 -14.53 -5.80 -4.25
C LYS A 171 -15.90 -5.16 -4.29
N THR A 172 -16.65 -5.17 -3.19
CA THR A 172 -17.94 -4.47 -3.11
C THR A 172 -17.78 -2.97 -2.80
N GLU A 173 -16.63 -2.57 -2.26
CA GLU A 173 -16.26 -1.17 -2.02
C GLU A 173 -16.32 -0.35 -3.30
N LYS A 174 -16.87 0.87 -3.20
CA LYS A 174 -16.91 1.81 -4.32
C LYS A 174 -15.73 2.77 -4.28
N GLY A 175 -15.38 3.32 -5.44
CA GLY A 175 -14.30 4.31 -5.57
C GLY A 175 -14.43 5.54 -4.66
N VAL A 176 -15.65 5.90 -4.26
CA VAL A 176 -15.90 6.99 -3.29
C VAL A 176 -15.42 6.63 -1.88
N GLU A 177 -15.64 5.41 -1.43
CA GLU A 177 -15.21 4.93 -0.12
C GLU A 177 -13.69 4.76 -0.09
N LEU A 178 -13.15 4.20 -1.18
CA LEU A 178 -11.71 4.13 -1.41
C LEU A 178 -11.05 5.51 -1.35
N ALA A 179 -11.63 6.52 -1.99
CA ALA A 179 -11.10 7.89 -1.97
C ALA A 179 -10.97 8.44 -0.55
N LYS A 180 -11.96 8.17 0.31
CA LYS A 180 -11.98 8.66 1.69
C LYS A 180 -10.81 8.14 2.50
N TRP A 181 -10.55 6.83 2.48
CA TRP A 181 -9.45 6.29 3.29
C TRP A 181 -8.09 6.48 2.63
N ILE A 182 -7.99 6.59 1.31
CA ILE A 182 -6.75 7.04 0.66
C ILE A 182 -6.40 8.48 1.06
N GLN A 183 -7.40 9.36 1.22
CA GLN A 183 -7.17 10.69 1.77
C GLN A 183 -6.60 10.62 3.20
N VAL A 184 -7.09 9.70 4.04
CA VAL A 184 -6.49 9.46 5.37
C VAL A 184 -5.02 9.06 5.27
N VAL A 185 -4.60 8.29 4.26
CA VAL A 185 -3.19 7.97 4.04
C VAL A 185 -2.37 9.22 3.71
N LEU A 186 -2.88 10.10 2.85
CA LEU A 186 -2.22 11.37 2.51
C LEU A 186 -2.10 12.28 3.73
N ASP A 187 -3.19 12.45 4.48
CA ASP A 187 -3.22 13.29 5.68
C ASP A 187 -2.28 12.76 6.78
N THR A 188 -2.23 11.43 6.92
CA THR A 188 -1.30 10.76 7.85
C THR A 188 0.14 10.96 7.40
N TRP A 189 0.44 10.84 6.10
CA TRP A 189 1.79 11.09 5.58
C TRP A 189 2.26 12.53 5.86
N ASP A 190 1.38 13.50 5.61
CA ASP A 190 1.71 14.92 5.76
C ASP A 190 1.91 15.33 7.22
N SER A 191 1.13 14.74 8.15
CA SER A 191 1.21 15.04 9.58
C SER A 191 2.24 14.21 10.34
N HIS A 192 2.67 13.06 9.81
CA HIS A 192 3.58 12.16 10.53
C HIS A 192 5.02 12.70 10.56
N PRO A 193 5.74 12.66 11.70
CA PRO A 193 7.11 13.16 11.81
C PRO A 193 8.10 12.49 10.84
N GLN A 194 7.88 11.21 10.54
CA GLN A 194 8.67 10.41 9.59
C GLN A 194 8.01 10.27 8.21
N GLY A 195 6.99 11.07 7.92
CA GLY A 195 6.37 11.15 6.60
C GLY A 195 7.00 12.27 5.78
N ARG A 196 6.19 13.28 5.44
CA ARG A 196 6.58 14.40 4.57
C ARG A 196 7.86 15.12 4.99
N ILE A 197 8.03 15.38 6.29
CA ILE A 197 9.15 16.19 6.81
C ILE A 197 10.50 15.51 6.53
N LEU A 198 10.58 14.19 6.72
CA LEU A 198 11.84 13.46 6.56
C LEU A 198 12.02 12.82 5.18
N HIS A 199 10.93 12.49 4.49
CA HIS A 199 10.98 11.74 3.23
C HIS A 199 10.50 12.49 2.00
N GLY A 200 10.05 13.74 2.17
CA GLY A 200 9.55 14.57 1.08
C GLY A 200 8.05 14.42 0.87
N GLU A 201 7.48 15.35 0.11
CA GLU A 201 6.05 15.36 -0.19
C GLU A 201 5.65 14.26 -1.18
N ILE A 202 4.36 13.98 -1.24
CA ILE A 202 3.78 13.14 -2.29
C ILE A 202 3.38 14.08 -3.42
N ASP A 203 3.97 13.90 -4.59
CA ASP A 203 3.73 14.72 -5.79
C ASP A 203 2.62 14.15 -6.69
N ALA A 204 2.39 12.84 -6.60
CA ALA A 204 1.45 12.16 -7.47
C ALA A 204 0.82 10.93 -6.83
N LEU A 205 -0.40 10.61 -7.28
CA LEU A 205 -1.10 9.37 -7.00
C LEU A 205 -1.13 8.51 -8.26
N ALA A 206 -0.65 7.27 -8.13
CA ALA A 206 -0.65 6.26 -9.17
C ALA A 206 -1.57 5.11 -8.80
N SER A 207 -2.29 4.61 -9.79
CA SER A 207 -3.09 3.39 -9.69
C SER A 207 -3.26 2.76 -11.06
N ASP A 208 -3.72 1.52 -11.07
CA ASP A 208 -3.99 0.77 -12.29
C ASP A 208 -5.24 1.28 -13.03
N GLY A 209 -5.70 0.50 -14.01
CA GLY A 209 -6.85 0.83 -14.85
C GLY A 209 -8.21 0.50 -14.25
N ASP A 210 -8.31 -0.05 -13.02
CA ASP A 210 -9.57 -0.49 -12.42
C ASP A 210 -10.54 0.67 -12.23
N SER A 211 -11.84 0.39 -12.43
CA SER A 211 -12.87 1.44 -12.40
C SER A 211 -13.01 2.11 -11.04
N GLY A 212 -12.88 1.36 -9.94
CA GLY A 212 -12.94 1.89 -8.59
C GLY A 212 -11.72 2.76 -8.28
N PHE A 213 -10.53 2.31 -8.66
CA PHE A 213 -9.28 3.03 -8.44
C PHE A 213 -9.19 4.30 -9.28
N ARG A 214 -9.69 4.27 -10.53
CA ARG A 214 -9.79 5.46 -11.38
C ARG A 214 -10.73 6.50 -10.79
N LEU A 215 -11.90 6.08 -10.31
CA LEU A 215 -12.85 7.00 -9.68
C LEU A 215 -12.25 7.61 -8.41
N ALA A 216 -11.64 6.80 -7.55
CA ALA A 216 -11.02 7.29 -6.33
C ALA A 216 -9.93 8.34 -6.61
N LYS A 217 -9.02 8.02 -7.54
CA LYS A 217 -7.95 8.93 -7.97
C LYS A 217 -8.50 10.22 -8.59
N HIS A 218 -9.55 10.13 -9.41
CA HIS A 218 -10.21 11.29 -10.00
C HIS A 218 -10.80 12.20 -8.92
N LEU A 219 -11.53 11.63 -7.96
CA LEU A 219 -12.12 12.39 -6.85
C LEU A 219 -11.07 13.10 -5.98
N ILE A 220 -9.89 12.49 -5.80
CA ILE A 220 -8.81 13.09 -5.01
C ILE A 220 -8.04 14.15 -5.82
N CYS A 221 -7.71 13.87 -7.08
CA CYS A 221 -6.74 14.68 -7.85
C CYS A 221 -7.38 15.71 -8.79
N MET A 222 -8.71 15.84 -8.84
CA MET A 222 -9.42 16.75 -9.74
C MET A 222 -10.31 17.72 -8.97
N VAL A 223 -9.74 18.38 -7.96
CA VAL A 223 -10.51 19.20 -7.01
C VAL A 223 -10.36 20.69 -7.29
N GLN A 224 -9.15 21.16 -7.57
CA GLN A 224 -8.86 22.59 -7.76
C GLN A 224 -7.89 22.81 -8.92
N ASP A 225 -7.93 24.00 -9.53
CA ASP A 225 -6.94 24.39 -10.51
C ASP A 225 -5.56 24.60 -9.88
N THR A 226 -4.52 24.18 -10.60
CA THR A 226 -3.13 24.46 -10.23
C THR A 226 -2.91 25.97 -10.29
N ASP A 227 -2.36 26.53 -9.22
CA ASP A 227 -1.95 27.93 -9.14
C ASP A 227 -1.01 28.28 -10.31
N PRO A 228 -1.40 29.19 -11.24
CA PRO A 228 -0.59 29.58 -12.39
C PRO A 228 0.78 30.15 -12.02
N ASP A 229 0.93 30.75 -10.84
CA ASP A 229 2.17 31.38 -10.40
C ASP A 229 3.16 30.39 -9.77
N SER A 230 2.66 29.22 -9.34
CA SER A 230 3.49 28.13 -8.82
C SER A 230 4.48 27.60 -9.88
N PRO A 231 5.63 27.03 -9.47
CA PRO A 231 6.58 26.44 -10.41
C PRO A 231 5.95 25.40 -11.35
N LEU A 232 5.01 24.61 -10.82
CA LEU A 232 4.26 23.64 -11.59
C LEU A 232 3.26 24.31 -12.54
N GLY A 233 2.50 25.28 -12.04
CA GLY A 233 1.48 25.98 -12.83
C GLY A 233 2.06 26.68 -14.05
N LYS A 234 3.21 27.33 -13.91
CA LYS A 234 3.92 27.95 -15.04
C LYS A 234 4.20 26.97 -16.17
N ILE A 235 4.53 25.72 -15.84
CA ILE A 235 4.79 24.66 -16.83
C ILE A 235 3.47 24.16 -17.40
N VAL A 236 2.52 23.76 -16.55
CA VAL A 236 1.27 23.09 -16.96
C VAL A 236 0.37 24.03 -17.76
N HIS A 237 0.21 25.29 -17.34
CA HIS A 237 -0.60 26.28 -18.06
C HIS A 237 0.01 26.70 -19.40
N SER A 238 1.31 26.51 -19.60
CA SER A 238 1.94 26.73 -20.92
C SER A 238 1.58 25.65 -21.95
N LEU A 239 1.07 24.50 -21.49
CA LEU A 239 0.73 23.35 -22.33
C LEU A 239 -0.76 23.35 -22.66
N LEU A 240 -1.10 23.88 -23.84
CA LEU A 240 -2.48 23.96 -24.31
C LEU A 240 -3.16 22.59 -24.33
N GLY A 241 -4.33 22.49 -23.68
CA GLY A 241 -5.14 21.27 -23.64
C GLY A 241 -4.76 20.26 -22.56
N LEU A 242 -3.74 20.56 -21.74
CA LEU A 242 -3.43 19.75 -20.57
C LEU A 242 -4.40 20.09 -19.42
N ASN A 243 -4.79 19.06 -18.66
CA ASN A 243 -5.60 19.26 -17.46
C ASN A 243 -4.78 19.97 -16.37
N CYS A 244 -5.26 21.13 -15.91
CA CYS A 244 -4.63 21.91 -14.84
C CYS A 244 -5.16 21.57 -13.45
N LEU A 245 -6.07 20.61 -13.29
CA LEU A 245 -6.61 20.25 -11.98
C LEU A 245 -5.66 19.37 -11.15
N THR A 246 -5.61 19.63 -9.85
CA THR A 246 -4.88 18.87 -8.82
C THR A 246 -5.77 18.56 -7.62
N SER A 247 -5.24 17.77 -6.67
CA SER A 247 -5.81 17.67 -5.33
C SER A 247 -5.66 19.00 -4.56
N ILE A 248 -6.28 19.05 -3.38
CA ILE A 248 -6.13 20.15 -2.41
C ILE A 248 -4.65 20.35 -2.02
N GLY A 249 -3.91 19.25 -1.88
CA GLY A 249 -2.47 19.26 -1.57
C GLY A 249 -1.55 19.44 -2.78
N GLY A 250 -2.09 19.68 -3.98
CA GLY A 250 -1.31 19.85 -5.21
C GLY A 250 -0.86 18.54 -5.88
N GLN A 251 -1.33 17.39 -5.40
CA GLN A 251 -1.00 16.09 -5.98
C GLN A 251 -1.68 15.87 -7.32
N ARG A 252 -0.94 15.24 -8.25
CA ARG A 252 -1.40 14.93 -9.60
C ARG A 252 -1.79 13.46 -9.75
N SER A 253 -2.75 13.20 -10.63
CA SER A 253 -3.08 11.85 -11.06
C SER A 253 -2.06 11.37 -12.10
N THR A 254 -1.46 10.21 -11.88
CA THR A 254 -0.66 9.49 -12.89
C THR A 254 -1.20 8.07 -13.07
N GLY A 255 -0.92 7.46 -14.22
CA GLY A 255 -1.34 6.10 -14.55
C GLY A 255 -0.15 5.31 -15.08
N ASP A 256 -0.14 4.00 -14.83
CA ASP A 256 0.91 3.14 -15.37
C ASP A 256 0.83 3.11 -16.92
N PRO A 257 1.86 3.60 -17.64
CA PRO A 257 1.90 3.61 -19.09
C PRO A 257 1.67 2.23 -19.69
N LYS A 258 2.11 1.16 -19.01
CA LYS A 258 1.93 -0.23 -19.43
C LYS A 258 0.46 -0.57 -19.67
N HIS A 259 -0.45 -0.10 -18.81
CA HIS A 259 -1.89 -0.37 -18.96
C HIS A 259 -2.48 0.41 -20.13
N ILE A 260 -1.98 1.63 -20.40
CA ILE A 260 -2.37 2.44 -21.56
C ILE A 260 -1.92 1.74 -22.86
N PHE A 261 -0.66 1.28 -22.91
CA PHE A 261 -0.14 0.57 -24.08
C PHE A 261 -0.86 -0.74 -24.34
N LYS A 262 -1.04 -1.59 -23.31
CA LYS A 262 -1.83 -2.83 -23.44
C LYS A 262 -3.21 -2.55 -24.01
N ARG A 263 -3.92 -1.53 -23.49
CA ARG A 263 -5.26 -1.18 -23.96
C ARG A 263 -5.27 -0.72 -25.42
N LYS A 264 -4.30 0.11 -25.84
CA LYS A 264 -4.14 0.49 -27.25
C LYS A 264 -3.89 -0.72 -28.14
N THR A 265 -3.05 -1.65 -27.72
CA THR A 265 -2.79 -2.89 -28.47
C THR A 265 -4.03 -3.75 -28.62
N TYR A 266 -4.84 -3.91 -27.55
CA TYR A 266 -6.11 -4.64 -27.65
C TYR A 266 -7.08 -3.98 -28.63
N LEU A 267 -7.20 -2.65 -28.60
CA LEU A 267 -8.07 -1.91 -29.53
C LEU A 267 -7.62 -2.06 -30.99
N CYS A 268 -6.32 -1.92 -31.27
CA CYS A 268 -5.79 -2.10 -32.63
C CYS A 268 -5.91 -3.55 -33.12
N ASN A 269 -5.91 -4.54 -32.22
CA ASN A 269 -6.04 -5.95 -32.59
C ASN A 269 -7.49 -6.42 -32.70
N SER A 270 -8.46 -5.72 -32.10
CA SER A 270 -9.89 -6.03 -32.24
C SER A 270 -10.49 -5.57 -33.57
N ASP A 271 -9.79 -4.69 -34.30
CA ASP A 271 -10.22 -4.18 -35.61
C ASP A 271 -9.79 -5.06 -36.80
N PHE A 272 -9.08 -6.18 -36.54
CA PHE A 272 -8.83 -7.20 -37.55
C PHE A 272 -9.72 -8.42 -37.30
N PRO A 273 -10.85 -8.58 -38.02
CA PRO A 273 -11.54 -9.85 -38.02
C PRO A 273 -10.58 -10.91 -38.58
N ALA A 274 -10.32 -11.96 -37.79
CA ALA A 274 -9.67 -13.15 -38.28
C ALA A 274 -10.58 -13.76 -39.38
N HIS A 275 -10.13 -13.64 -40.63
CA HIS A 275 -10.67 -14.35 -41.78
C HIS A 275 -10.07 -15.75 -41.86
#